data_AF-A0A813J0I3-F1
#
_entry.id   AF-A0A813J0I3-F1
#
_cell.length_a   1.000
_cell.length_b   1.000
_cell.length_c   1.000
_cell.angle_alpha   90.00
_cell.angle_beta   90.00
_cell.angle_gamma   90.00
#
_symmetry.space_group_name_H-M   'P 1'
#
loop_
_entity.id
_entity.type
_entity.pdbx_description
1 polymer ?
#
loop_
_entity_poly.entity_id
_entity_poly.type
_entity_poly.pdbx_seq_one_letter_code
_entity_poly.pdbx_strand_id
1 'polypeptide(L)'
;ELSLETVLEICAFEKPTGTIVSVGGQTPNNLAVPLDKAGIRILGTPPSMIDRAEDRAKFSAMCDELEIDQPEWSEFTKMEEAQSFAEAVGYPVLVRPSYVLSGAAMRVLDDEAQLHSFLATSAVVDQEFPVVISKYIVGAREIEFDGVGNKGTIVNYAISEHIE
;
A
#
# COMPACT_ATOMS: atom_id res chain seq x y z
N GLU A 1 -6.15 -23.74 3.70
CA GLU A 1 -5.45 -22.48 3.36
C GLU A 1 -6.44 -21.58 2.62
N LEU A 2 -6.35 -20.25 2.77
CA LEU A 2 -7.22 -19.34 2.05
C LEU A 2 -6.56 -18.99 0.70
N SER A 3 -6.96 -19.70 -0.35
CA SER A 3 -6.45 -19.51 -1.72
C SER A 3 -7.59 -19.17 -2.69
N LEU A 4 -7.24 -18.61 -3.85
CA LEU A 4 -8.22 -18.32 -4.90
C LEU A 4 -9.03 -19.56 -5.30
N GLU A 5 -8.35 -20.68 -5.54
CA GLU A 5 -8.96 -21.95 -5.93
C GLU A 5 -10.00 -22.42 -4.90
N THR A 6 -9.61 -22.50 -3.63
CA THR A 6 -10.50 -22.95 -2.56
C THR A 6 -11.71 -22.02 -2.43
N VAL A 7 -11.53 -20.70 -2.56
CA VAL A 7 -12.65 -19.75 -2.47
C VAL A 7 -13.60 -19.91 -3.67
N LEU A 8 -13.08 -20.15 -4.88
CA LEU A 8 -13.91 -20.36 -6.08
C LEU A 8 -14.72 -21.65 -5.99
N GLU A 9 -14.13 -22.74 -5.50
CA GLU A 9 -14.84 -24.01 -5.26
C GLU A 9 -16.00 -23.84 -4.27
N ILE A 10 -15.75 -23.15 -3.15
CA ILE A 10 -16.78 -22.86 -2.14
C ILE A 10 -17.87 -21.99 -2.76
N CYS A 11 -17.52 -20.94 -3.52
CA CYS A 11 -18.52 -20.08 -4.16
C CYS A 11 -19.36 -20.82 -5.21
N ALA A 12 -18.78 -21.76 -5.95
CA ALA A 12 -19.49 -22.58 -6.91
C ALA A 12 -20.50 -23.53 -6.23
N PHE A 13 -20.15 -24.06 -5.05
CA PHE A 13 -21.01 -24.93 -4.25
C PHE A 13 -22.10 -24.15 -3.50
N GLU A 14 -21.71 -23.16 -2.69
CA GLU A 14 -22.59 -22.40 -1.80
C GLU A 14 -23.42 -21.34 -2.53
N LYS A 15 -22.96 -20.87 -3.69
CA LYS A 15 -23.59 -19.81 -4.51
C LYS A 15 -24.00 -18.58 -3.68
N PRO A 16 -23.04 -17.94 -2.97
CA PRO A 16 -23.35 -16.82 -2.10
C PRO A 16 -23.88 -15.63 -2.92
N THR A 17 -24.77 -14.84 -2.31
CA THR A 17 -25.26 -13.59 -2.93
C THR A 17 -24.18 -12.50 -3.01
N GLY A 18 -23.11 -12.64 -2.22
CA GLY A 18 -21.90 -11.82 -2.27
C GLY A 18 -20.90 -12.21 -1.18
N THR A 19 -19.68 -11.72 -1.31
CA THR A 19 -18.52 -12.07 -0.47
C THR A 19 -17.91 -10.82 0.16
N ILE A 20 -17.52 -10.89 1.44
CA ILE A 20 -16.83 -9.81 2.15
C ILE A 20 -15.37 -10.23 2.34
N VAL A 21 -14.45 -9.37 1.89
CA VAL A 21 -12.99 -9.63 2.00
C VAL A 21 -12.29 -8.73 3.03
N SER A 22 -12.92 -7.61 3.42
CA SER A 22 -12.30 -6.53 4.20
C SER A 22 -12.12 -6.81 5.71
N VAL A 23 -12.55 -7.97 6.21
CA VAL A 23 -12.56 -8.28 7.66
C VAL A 23 -11.55 -9.35 8.08
N GLY A 24 -10.81 -9.93 7.14
CA GLY A 24 -9.87 -11.03 7.42
C GLY A 24 -8.40 -10.66 7.24
N GLY A 25 -8.07 -9.36 7.20
CA GLY A 25 -6.70 -8.87 7.02
C GLY A 25 -6.17 -9.05 5.59
N GLN A 26 -4.84 -9.16 5.45
CA GLN A 26 -4.18 -9.10 4.15
C GLN A 26 -4.51 -10.27 3.23
N THR A 27 -4.60 -11.49 3.77
CA THR A 27 -4.79 -12.70 2.96
C THR A 27 -6.05 -12.62 2.07
N PRO A 28 -7.25 -12.27 2.59
CA PRO A 28 -8.41 -12.05 1.73
C PRO A 28 -8.34 -10.76 0.90
N ASN A 29 -7.69 -9.68 1.38
CA ASN A 29 -7.51 -8.45 0.58
C ASN A 29 -6.75 -8.74 -0.73
N ASN A 30 -5.69 -9.54 -0.65
CA ASN A 30 -4.91 -9.97 -1.82
C ASN A 30 -5.72 -10.81 -2.82
N LEU A 31 -6.82 -11.43 -2.39
CA LEU A 31 -7.72 -12.19 -3.24
C LEU A 31 -8.83 -11.33 -3.87
N ALA A 32 -9.01 -10.07 -3.45
CA ALA A 32 -10.11 -9.22 -3.91
C ALA A 32 -10.14 -9.07 -5.43
N VAL A 33 -9.02 -8.68 -6.05
CA VAL A 33 -8.93 -8.49 -7.51
C VAL A 33 -9.05 -9.80 -8.30
N PRO A 34 -8.34 -10.90 -7.93
CA PRO A 34 -8.53 -12.19 -8.60
C PRO A 34 -9.98 -12.73 -8.52
N LEU A 35 -10.64 -12.57 -7.37
CA LEU A 35 -12.03 -13.00 -7.19
C LEU A 35 -13.00 -12.18 -8.05
N ASP A 36 -12.80 -10.86 -8.13
CA ASP A 36 -13.60 -9.98 -9.00
C ASP A 36 -13.47 -10.36 -10.48
N LYS A 37 -12.23 -10.61 -10.93
CA LYS A 37 -11.94 -11.09 -12.30
C LYS A 37 -12.58 -12.45 -12.60
N ALA A 38 -12.76 -13.28 -11.58
CA ALA A 38 -13.46 -14.56 -11.68
C ALA A 38 -14.99 -14.44 -11.60
N GLY A 39 -15.54 -13.23 -11.48
CA GLY A 39 -16.98 -12.95 -11.44
C GLY A 39 -17.62 -13.13 -10.06
N ILE A 40 -16.82 -13.25 -8.99
CA ILE A 40 -17.32 -13.31 -7.62
C ILE A 40 -17.71 -11.90 -7.18
N ARG A 41 -18.97 -11.75 -6.74
CA ARG A 41 -19.49 -10.45 -6.29
C ARG A 41 -18.93 -10.08 -4.92
N ILE A 42 -18.01 -9.13 -4.88
CA ILE A 42 -17.49 -8.54 -3.64
C ILE A 42 -18.46 -7.46 -3.11
N LEU A 43 -18.74 -7.49 -1.81
CA LEU A 43 -19.57 -6.53 -1.09
C LEU A 43 -18.70 -5.53 -0.32
N GLY A 44 -19.18 -4.29 -0.20
CA GLY A 44 -18.46 -3.22 0.50
C GLY A 44 -17.55 -2.44 -0.45
N THR A 45 -16.29 -2.25 -0.05
CA THR A 45 -15.29 -1.53 -0.84
C THR A 45 -14.99 -2.30 -2.15
N PRO A 46 -15.11 -1.66 -3.32
CA PRO A 46 -14.82 -2.31 -4.59
C PRO A 46 -13.37 -2.83 -4.65
N PRO A 47 -13.11 -3.98 -5.29
CA PRO A 47 -11.76 -4.53 -5.46
C PRO A 47 -10.76 -3.56 -6.09
N SER A 48 -11.20 -2.72 -7.04
CA SER A 48 -10.38 -1.66 -7.63
C SER A 48 -9.96 -0.57 -6.64
N MET A 49 -10.81 -0.26 -5.65
CA MET A 49 -10.49 0.70 -4.60
C MET A 49 -9.58 0.10 -3.53
N ILE A 50 -9.70 -1.20 -3.25
CA ILE A 50 -8.75 -1.93 -2.42
C ILE A 50 -7.36 -1.91 -3.08
N ASP A 51 -7.28 -2.29 -4.36
CA ASP A 51 -6.04 -2.26 -5.15
C ASP A 51 -5.40 -0.85 -5.19
N ARG A 52 -6.21 0.19 -5.40
CA ARG A 52 -5.76 1.59 -5.38
C ARG A 52 -5.21 2.03 -4.02
N ALA A 53 -5.70 1.48 -2.91
CA ALA A 53 -5.23 1.80 -1.57
C ALA A 53 -3.97 0.99 -1.16
N GLU A 54 -3.88 -0.27 -1.58
CA GLU A 54 -2.77 -1.18 -1.24
C GLU A 54 -1.51 -0.89 -2.08
N ASP A 55 -1.67 -0.50 -3.34
CA ASP A 55 -0.57 -0.13 -4.23
C ASP A 55 -0.14 1.32 -3.95
N ARG A 56 1.13 1.48 -3.54
CA ARG A 56 1.65 2.78 -3.08
C ARG A 56 1.74 3.82 -4.19
N ALA A 57 2.13 3.43 -5.40
CA ALA A 57 2.17 4.36 -6.53
C ALA A 57 0.75 4.81 -6.90
N LYS A 58 -0.22 3.89 -6.93
CA LYS A 58 -1.64 4.25 -7.18
C LYS A 58 -2.23 5.12 -6.07
N PHE A 59 -1.89 4.84 -4.82
CA PHE A 59 -2.37 5.62 -3.68
C PHE A 59 -1.81 7.03 -3.71
N SER A 60 -0.50 7.18 -3.89
CA SER A 60 0.12 8.51 -3.95
C SER A 60 -0.34 9.29 -5.18
N ALA A 61 -0.49 8.67 -6.34
CA ALA A 61 -1.07 9.34 -7.51
C ALA A 61 -2.53 9.78 -7.29
N MET A 62 -3.31 9.03 -6.51
CA MET A 62 -4.66 9.45 -6.11
C MET A 62 -4.62 10.66 -5.17
N CYS A 63 -3.67 10.71 -4.23
CA CYS A 63 -3.49 11.90 -3.39
C CYS A 63 -3.11 13.13 -4.22
N ASP A 64 -2.24 12.98 -5.23
CA ASP A 64 -1.90 14.06 -6.16
C ASP A 64 -3.12 14.54 -6.97
N GLU A 65 -3.93 13.61 -7.48
CA GLU A 65 -5.19 13.92 -8.20
C GLU A 65 -6.18 14.70 -7.32
N LEU A 66 -6.21 14.40 -6.03
CA LEU A 66 -7.10 15.02 -5.04
C LEU A 66 -6.51 16.27 -4.38
N GLU A 67 -5.31 16.70 -4.78
CA GLU A 67 -4.58 17.81 -4.16
C GLU A 67 -4.41 17.63 -2.64
N ILE A 68 -4.21 16.38 -2.20
CA ILE A 68 -3.92 16.04 -0.80
C ILE A 68 -2.41 16.11 -0.59
N ASP A 69 -1.99 16.94 0.36
CA ASP A 69 -0.58 17.08 0.73
C ASP A 69 0.04 15.73 1.09
N GLN A 70 1.18 15.45 0.49
CA GLN A 70 2.01 14.28 0.80
C GLN A 70 3.49 14.65 0.70
N PRO A 71 4.39 13.92 1.40
CA PRO A 71 5.82 14.11 1.23
C PRO A 71 6.23 13.90 -0.23
N GLU A 72 7.27 14.60 -0.67
CA GLU A 72 7.87 14.37 -1.99
C GLU A 72 8.18 12.88 -2.14
N TRP A 73 7.69 12.28 -3.23
CA TRP A 73 7.75 10.85 -3.46
C TRP A 73 7.99 10.55 -4.94
N SER A 74 8.55 9.38 -5.23
CA SER A 74 8.63 8.84 -6.58
C SER A 74 8.85 7.33 -6.55
N GLU A 75 8.52 6.69 -7.67
CA GLU A 75 8.68 5.26 -7.91
C GLU A 75 9.91 4.99 -8.80
N PHE A 76 10.71 3.98 -8.44
CA PHE A 76 11.98 3.69 -9.10
C PHE A 76 12.10 2.22 -9.46
N THR A 77 12.61 1.98 -10.67
CA THR A 77 13.06 0.65 -11.15
C THR A 77 14.58 0.59 -11.31
N LYS A 78 15.28 1.72 -11.16
CA LYS A 78 16.73 1.83 -11.26
C LYS A 78 17.33 2.51 -10.04
N MET A 79 18.48 2.00 -9.61
CA MET A 79 19.17 2.46 -8.41
C MET A 79 19.66 3.90 -8.53
N GLU A 80 20.16 4.28 -9.72
CA GLU A 80 20.74 5.60 -9.97
C GLU A 80 19.67 6.70 -9.89
N GLU A 81 18.46 6.41 -10.38
CA GLU A 81 17.32 7.33 -10.33
C GLU A 81 16.85 7.53 -8.88
N ALA A 82 16.81 6.45 -8.10
CA ALA A 82 16.48 6.48 -6.67
C ALA A 82 17.49 7.30 -5.83
N GLN A 83 18.79 7.15 -6.11
CA GLN A 83 19.85 7.93 -5.45
C GLN A 83 19.74 9.42 -5.77
N SER A 84 19.57 9.75 -7.06
CA SER A 84 19.43 11.14 -7.52
C SER A 84 18.23 11.83 -6.86
N PHE A 85 17.12 11.10 -6.71
CA PHE A 85 15.95 11.61 -5.99
C PHE A 85 16.24 11.84 -4.51
N ALA A 86 16.84 10.86 -3.82
CA ALA A 86 17.14 10.97 -2.40
C ALA A 86 18.10 12.13 -2.08
N GLU A 87 19.07 12.40 -2.96
CA GLU A 87 19.93 13.58 -2.86
C GLU A 87 19.15 14.89 -3.04
N ALA A 88 18.20 14.93 -3.98
CA ALA A 88 17.41 16.11 -4.26
C ALA A 88 16.44 16.48 -3.12
N VAL A 89 15.72 15.49 -2.57
CA VAL A 89 14.77 15.71 -1.45
C VAL A 89 15.47 15.79 -0.09
N GLY A 90 16.71 15.30 -0.02
CA GLY A 90 17.54 15.24 1.18
C GLY A 90 17.14 14.14 2.16
N TYR A 91 18.09 13.69 2.97
CA TYR A 91 17.90 12.66 3.99
C TYR A 91 17.31 13.22 5.31
N PRO A 92 16.65 12.41 6.15
CA PRO A 92 16.33 10.99 5.91
C PRO A 92 15.23 10.79 4.86
N VAL A 93 15.26 9.62 4.22
CA VAL A 93 14.23 9.15 3.27
C VAL A 93 13.61 7.84 3.77
N LEU A 94 12.36 7.59 3.42
CA LEU A 94 11.65 6.36 3.74
C LEU A 94 11.47 5.53 2.48
N VAL A 95 12.08 4.35 2.48
CA VAL A 95 12.03 3.39 1.39
C VAL A 95 10.97 2.33 1.70
N ARG A 96 10.07 2.13 0.74
CA ARG A 96 8.95 1.19 0.82
C ARG A 96 8.90 0.34 -0.46
N PRO A 97 9.31 -0.95 -0.40
CA PRO A 97 9.12 -1.86 -1.52
C PRO A 97 7.63 -2.04 -1.83
N SER A 98 7.27 -2.05 -3.11
CA SER A 98 5.91 -2.40 -3.52
C SER A 98 5.60 -3.86 -3.15
N TYR A 99 4.38 -4.14 -2.72
CA TYR A 99 3.86 -5.48 -2.35
C TYR A 99 4.46 -6.17 -1.11
N VAL A 100 5.27 -5.50 -0.28
CA VAL A 100 5.74 -6.03 1.02
C VAL A 100 4.97 -5.38 2.17
N LEU A 101 3.78 -5.92 2.49
CA LEU A 101 2.73 -5.22 3.24
C LEU A 101 2.64 -5.51 4.76
N SER A 102 3.71 -6.00 5.38
CA SER A 102 3.77 -6.13 6.86
C SER A 102 4.70 -5.11 7.52
N GLY A 103 5.11 -4.05 6.82
CA GLY A 103 6.17 -3.14 7.29
C GLY A 103 7.56 -3.79 7.37
N ALA A 104 7.65 -5.10 7.14
CA ALA A 104 8.84 -5.94 7.34
C ALA A 104 10.05 -5.54 6.48
N ALA A 105 9.84 -4.74 5.44
CA ALA A 105 10.91 -4.22 4.58
C ALA A 105 10.92 -2.69 4.45
N MET A 106 10.10 -1.97 5.24
CA MET A 106 10.17 -0.51 5.28
C MET A 106 11.39 -0.06 6.06
N ARG A 107 12.15 0.90 5.53
CA ARG A 107 13.30 1.46 6.23
C ARG A 107 13.40 2.97 6.06
N VAL A 108 13.62 3.65 7.17
CA VAL A 108 14.13 5.02 7.19
C VAL A 108 15.64 4.93 7.01
N LEU A 109 16.17 5.66 6.03
CA LEU A 109 17.58 5.69 5.69
C LEU A 109 18.09 7.12 5.86
N ASP A 110 19.14 7.29 6.65
CA ASP A 110 19.65 8.60 7.07
C ASP A 110 20.72 9.16 6.12
N ASP A 111 21.26 8.34 5.23
CA ASP A 111 22.35 8.72 4.34
C ASP A 111 22.41 7.85 3.05
N GLU A 112 23.25 8.30 2.12
CA GLU A 112 23.47 7.66 0.82
C GLU A 112 24.05 6.24 0.95
N ALA A 113 24.93 6.00 1.92
CA ALA A 113 25.54 4.69 2.10
C ALA A 113 24.49 3.66 2.57
N GLN A 114 23.57 4.06 3.43
CA GLN A 114 22.42 3.25 3.84
C GLN A 114 21.47 2.98 2.68
N LEU A 115 21.18 3.99 1.85
CA LEU A 115 20.37 3.82 0.63
C LEU A 115 21.01 2.83 -0.34
N HIS A 116 22.27 3.04 -0.69
CA HIS A 116 23.01 2.14 -1.57
C HIS A 116 23.03 0.71 -1.02
N SER A 117 23.34 0.54 0.27
CA SER A 117 23.36 -0.79 0.90
C SER A 117 21.98 -1.46 0.90
N PHE A 118 20.89 -0.70 1.04
CA PHE A 118 19.54 -1.24 1.01
C PHE A 118 19.12 -1.66 -0.40
N LEU A 119 19.33 -0.79 -1.39
CA LEU A 119 18.99 -1.08 -2.80
C LEU A 119 19.82 -2.22 -3.39
N ALA A 120 21.06 -2.42 -2.90
CA ALA A 120 21.91 -3.55 -3.28
C ALA A 120 21.46 -4.90 -2.69
N THR A 121 20.48 -4.94 -1.78
CA THR A 121 19.95 -6.21 -1.26
C THR A 121 19.04 -6.90 -2.27
N SER A 122 19.05 -8.24 -2.27
CA SER A 122 18.28 -9.06 -3.21
C SER A 122 16.76 -8.85 -3.15
N ALA A 123 16.24 -8.20 -2.12
CA ALA A 123 14.81 -7.86 -2.01
C ALA A 123 14.38 -6.71 -2.93
N VAL A 124 15.33 -5.94 -3.47
CA VAL A 124 15.11 -4.79 -4.37
C VAL A 124 15.64 -5.07 -5.78
N VAL A 125 16.57 -6.01 -5.93
CA VAL A 125 17.19 -6.37 -7.22
C VAL A 125 16.24 -7.11 -8.17
N ASP A 126 15.07 -7.53 -7.69
CA ASP A 126 14.03 -8.10 -8.54
C ASP A 126 13.31 -6.97 -9.31
N GLN A 127 13.68 -6.80 -10.59
CA GLN A 127 13.16 -5.74 -11.48
C GLN A 127 11.64 -5.78 -11.68
N GLU A 128 10.98 -6.85 -11.22
CA GLU A 128 9.54 -7.03 -11.31
C GLU A 128 8.75 -6.15 -10.33
N PHE A 129 9.39 -5.66 -9.25
CA PHE A 129 8.72 -4.84 -8.25
C PHE A 129 9.43 -3.49 -8.05
N PRO A 130 8.79 -2.37 -8.44
CA PRO A 130 9.34 -1.05 -8.23
C PRO A 130 9.43 -0.70 -6.73
N VAL A 131 10.36 0.18 -6.39
CA VAL A 131 10.52 0.72 -5.03
C VAL A 131 9.98 2.14 -4.97
N VAL A 132 9.17 2.42 -3.96
CA VAL A 132 8.69 3.77 -3.68
C VAL A 132 9.55 4.41 -2.60
N ILE A 133 10.11 5.58 -2.90
CA ILE A 133 10.90 6.37 -1.95
C ILE A 133 10.17 7.69 -1.71
N SER A 134 10.10 8.10 -0.45
CA SER A 134 9.51 9.38 -0.06
C SER A 134 10.38 10.11 0.95
N LYS A 135 10.27 11.44 1.01
CA LYS A 135 10.89 12.22 2.07
C LYS A 135 10.34 11.78 3.43
N TYR A 136 11.23 11.45 4.37
CA TYR A 136 10.82 11.15 5.75
C TYR A 136 10.67 12.45 6.54
N ILE A 137 9.54 12.61 7.22
CA ILE A 137 9.23 13.79 8.02
C ILE A 137 9.53 13.49 9.49
N VAL A 138 10.58 14.12 10.01
CA VAL A 138 11.02 13.95 11.40
C VAL A 138 10.24 14.89 12.32
N GLY A 139 9.84 14.40 13.50
CA GLY A 139 9.16 15.22 14.52
C GLY A 139 7.74 15.64 14.13
N ALA A 140 7.14 14.97 13.14
CA ALA A 140 5.73 15.11 12.83
C ALA A 140 4.88 14.47 13.93
N ARG A 141 3.70 15.03 14.16
CA ARG A 141 2.64 14.33 14.89
C ARG A 141 2.00 13.33 13.95
N GLU A 142 1.90 12.09 14.40
CA GLU A 142 1.20 11.04 13.66
C GLU A 142 -0.23 10.92 14.18
N ILE A 143 -1.19 10.95 13.25
CA ILE A 143 -2.63 10.89 13.53
C ILE A 143 -3.21 9.77 12.68
N GLU A 144 -3.96 8.88 13.31
CA GLU A 144 -4.73 7.84 12.65
C GLU A 144 -6.21 8.20 12.65
N PHE A 145 -6.87 7.90 11.52
CA PHE A 145 -8.30 8.11 11.32
C PHE A 145 -8.94 6.78 10.90
N ASP A 146 -9.77 6.22 11.79
CA ASP A 146 -10.63 5.09 11.47
C ASP A 146 -12.02 5.61 11.12
N GLY A 147 -12.52 5.30 9.94
CA GLY A 147 -13.81 5.83 9.48
C GLY A 147 -14.67 4.81 8.74
N VAL A 148 -15.98 4.92 8.92
CA VAL A 148 -16.97 4.23 8.08
C VAL A 148 -17.54 5.25 7.10
N GLY A 149 -17.33 5.00 5.80
CA GLY A 149 -17.85 5.81 4.71
C GLY A 149 -19.08 5.17 4.04
N ASN A 150 -20.08 5.96 3.70
CA ASN A 150 -21.21 5.55 2.88
C ASN A 150 -21.54 6.65 1.87
N LYS A 151 -21.43 6.35 0.57
CA LYS A 151 -21.77 7.27 -0.53
C LYS A 151 -21.14 8.68 -0.37
N GLY A 152 -19.84 8.71 -0.03
CA GLY A 152 -19.09 9.96 0.15
C GLY A 152 -19.35 10.68 1.47
N THR A 153 -20.15 10.12 2.39
CA THR A 153 -20.36 10.67 3.73
C THR A 153 -19.69 9.78 4.78
N ILE A 154 -18.97 10.38 5.73
CA ILE A 154 -18.44 9.68 6.91
C ILE A 154 -19.59 9.53 7.90
N VAL A 155 -19.93 8.30 8.28
CA VAL A 155 -21.06 7.99 9.17
C VAL A 155 -20.64 7.65 10.60
N ASN A 156 -19.39 7.23 10.79
CA ASN A 156 -18.78 6.99 12.09
C ASN A 156 -17.27 7.12 11.94
N TYR A 157 -16.58 7.60 12.98
CA TYR A 157 -15.13 7.70 12.96
C TYR A 157 -14.52 7.72 14.37
N ALA A 158 -13.25 7.37 14.45
CA ALA A 158 -12.37 7.58 15.59
C ALA A 158 -11.08 8.23 15.11
N ILE A 159 -10.50 9.09 15.95
CA ILE A 159 -9.21 9.73 15.69
C ILE A 159 -8.29 9.43 16.87
N SER A 160 -7.09 8.95 16.58
CA SER A 160 -6.01 8.71 17.54
C SER A 160 -4.79 9.53 17.16
N GLU A 161 -4.08 10.06 18.16
CA GLU A 161 -2.77 10.71 18.00
C GLU A 161 -1.73 9.80 18.66
N HIS A 162 -0.63 9.55 17.94
CA HIS A 162 0.50 8.81 18.49
C HIS A 162 1.29 9.71 19.43
N ILE A 163 1.75 9.15 20.56
CA ILE A 163 2.47 9.89 21.62
C ILE A 163 4.01 9.83 21.43
N GLU A 164 4.46 9.11 20.40
CA GLU A 164 5.86 8.79 20.13
C GLU A 164 6.72 10.00 19.73
#